data_AF-A0A382Y5L3-F1
#
_entry.id   AF-A0A382Y5L3-F1
#
_cell.length_a   1.000
_cell.length_b   1.000
_cell.length_c   1.000
_cell.angle_alpha   90.00
_cell.angle_beta   90.00
_cell.angle_gamma   90.00
#
_symmetry.space_group_name_H-M   'P 1'
#
loop_
_entity.id
_entity.type
_entity.pdbx_description
1 polymer ?
#
loop_
_entity_poly.entity_id
_entity_poly.type
_entity_poly.pdbx_seq_one_letter_code
_entity_poly.pdbx_strand_id
1 'polypeptide(L)' 'VIVYELDEKELRCSIEGTQLVKMGDETTEQLEIIPAKSQVIKHIRFKYACKTCEGQVKTASMEPQPIPKPLASPG' A
#
# COMPACT_ATOMS: atom_id res chain seq x y z
N VAL A 1 5.75 10.92 -6.05
CA VAL A 1 4.58 10.07 -5.73
C VAL A 1 4.79 8.76 -6.45
N ILE A 2 4.61 7.63 -5.76
CA ILE A 2 4.72 6.28 -6.28
C ILE A 2 3.37 5.60 -6.05
N VAL A 3 2.82 4.96 -7.07
CA VAL A 3 1.50 4.34 -7.02
C VAL A 3 1.66 2.84 -7.19
N TYR A 4 1.02 2.07 -6.30
CA TYR A 4 1.04 0.61 -6.29
C TYR A 4 -0.36 0.10 -6.60
N GLU A 5 -0.48 -0.57 -7.74
CA GLU A 5 -1.69 -1.21 -8.23
C GLU A 5 -1.47 -2.73 -8.34
N LEU A 6 -2.54 -3.50 -8.16
CA LEU A 6 -2.50 -4.92 -8.42
C LEU A 6 -2.58 -5.16 -9.93
N ASP A 7 -1.85 -6.15 -10.40
CA ASP A 7 -1.88 -6.58 -11.79
C ASP A 7 -3.24 -7.18 -12.15
N GLU A 8 -3.61 -7.21 -13.43
CA GLU A 8 -4.91 -7.74 -13.88
C GLU A 8 -5.11 -9.21 -13.47
N LYS A 9 -4.02 -9.96 -13.39
CA LYS A 9 -3.99 -11.35 -12.92
C LYS A 9 -4.31 -11.46 -11.42
N GLU A 10 -3.90 -10.46 -10.64
CA GLU A 10 -4.10 -10.41 -9.21
C GLU A 10 -5.46 -9.83 -8.82
N LEU A 11 -6.07 -9.02 -9.71
CA LEU A 11 -7.41 -8.45 -9.63
C LEU A 11 -8.54 -9.48 -9.77
N ARG A 12 -8.25 -10.77 -9.57
CA ARG A 12 -9.25 -11.83 -9.50
C ARG A 12 -9.28 -12.48 -8.12
N CYS A 13 -10.50 -12.74 -7.68
CA CYS A 13 -10.77 -13.51 -6.47
C CYS A 13 -10.25 -14.95 -6.65
N SER A 14 -9.49 -15.48 -5.69
CA SER A 14 -9.03 -16.87 -5.77
C SER A 14 -10.12 -17.87 -5.38
N ILE A 15 -11.21 -17.39 -4.77
CA ILE A 15 -12.33 -18.21 -4.30
C ILE A 15 -13.37 -18.34 -5.41
N GLU A 16 -13.88 -17.21 -5.92
CA GLU A 16 -14.97 -17.19 -6.90
C GLU A 16 -14.54 -16.77 -8.32
N GLY A 17 -13.30 -16.33 -8.51
CA GLY A 17 -12.82 -15.84 -9.80
C GLY A 17 -13.35 -14.47 -10.23
N THR A 18 -14.17 -13.82 -9.38
CA THR A 18 -14.75 -12.50 -9.65
C THR A 18 -13.68 -11.40 -9.64
N GLN A 19 -13.96 -10.30 -10.36
CA GLN A 19 -13.06 -9.16 -10.40
C GLN A 19 -13.07 -8.43 -9.05
N LEU A 20 -11.88 -8.23 -8.48
CA LEU A 20 -11.73 -7.45 -7.26
C LEU A 20 -11.99 -5.98 -7.57
N VAL A 21 -12.78 -5.33 -6.73
CA VAL A 21 -13.09 -3.91 -6.89
C VAL A 21 -12.21 -3.09 -5.98
N LYS A 22 -11.82 -1.90 -6.44
CA LYS A 22 -11.11 -0.94 -5.61
C LYS A 22 -12.02 -0.48 -4.46
N MET A 23 -11.60 -0.80 -3.24
CA MET A 23 -12.33 -0.50 -2.01
C MET A 23 -11.78 0.77 -1.35
N GLY A 24 -10.49 1.04 -1.51
CA GLY A 24 -9.85 2.24 -0.97
C GLY A 24 -8.39 2.32 -1.37
N ASP A 25 -7.70 3.29 -0.79
CA ASP A 25 -6.26 3.45 -0.93
C ASP A 25 -5.62 3.78 0.42
N GLU A 26 -4.33 3.50 0.51
CA GLU A 26 -3.50 3.80 1.67
C GLU A 26 -2.33 4.63 1.19
N THR A 27 -2.29 5.89 1.62
CA THR A 27 -1.19 6.81 1.32
C THR A 27 -0.22 6.84 2.48
N THR A 28 1.05 6.56 2.21
CA THR A 28 2.16 6.62 3.17
C THR A 28 3.17 7.66 2.70
N GLU A 29 3.73 8.43 3.62
CA GLU A 29 4.76 9.42 3.33
C GLU A 29 6.09 8.96 3.91
N GLN A 30 7.12 8.86 3.07
CA GLN A 30 8.47 8.47 3.44
C GLN A 30 9.42 9.66 3.28
N LEU A 31 10.22 9.94 4.30
CA LEU A 31 11.31 10.91 4.20
C LEU A 31 12.57 10.22 3.69
N GLU A 32 12.96 10.50 2.45
CA GLU A 32 14.23 10.02 1.89
C GLU A 32 15.31 11.09 2.09
N ILE A 33 16.38 10.71 2.77
CA ILE A 33 17.51 11.59 3.07
C ILE A 33 18.67 11.16 2.16
N ILE A 34 18.88 11.91 1.09
CA ILE A 34 20.05 11.80 0.23
C ILE A 34 21.06 12.82 0.78
N PRO A 35 22.37 12.52 0.90
CA PRO A 35 23.34 13.51 1.36
C PRO A 35 23.23 14.79 0.51
N ALA A 36 22.94 15.91 1.20
CA ALA A 36 22.62 17.26 0.69
C ALA A 36 21.16 17.56 0.28
N LYS A 37 20.23 16.59 0.24
CA LYS A 37 18.80 16.83 -0.07
C LYS A 37 17.87 15.88 0.68
N SER A 38 16.88 16.41 1.38
CA SER A 38 15.75 15.63 1.88
C SER A 38 14.56 15.77 0.94
N GLN A 39 13.91 14.66 0.63
CA GLN A 39 12.69 14.65 -0.17
C GLN A 39 11.62 13.76 0.46
N VAL A 40 10.35 14.15 0.30
CA VAL A 40 9.22 13.35 0.75
C VAL A 40 8.68 12.54 -0.42
N ILE A 41 8.74 11.23 -0.30
CA ILE A 41 8.19 10.28 -1.25
C ILE A 41 6.82 9.84 -0.73
N LYS A 42 5.76 10.15 -1.47
CA LYS A 42 4.42 9.66 -1.17
C LYS A 42 4.18 8.35 -1.90
N HIS A 43 3.75 7.32 -1.19
CA HIS A 43 3.42 6.00 -1.70
C HIS A 43 1.92 5.78 -1.56
N ILE A 44 1.22 5.53 -2.66
CA ILE A 44 -0.23 5.31 -2.69
C ILE A 44 -0.48 3.85 -3.04
N ARG A 45 -1.09 3.10 -2.12
CA ARG A 45 -1.35 1.66 -2.29
C ARG A 45 -2.84 1.43 -2.42
N PHE A 46 -3.27 0.85 -3.53
CA PHE A 46 -4.69 0.53 -3.70
C PHE A 46 -5.09 -0.76 -3.00
N LYS A 47 -6.24 -0.70 -2.34
CA LYS A 47 -6.91 -1.82 -1.66
C LYS A 47 -8.05 -2.29 -2.55
N TYR A 48 -8.07 -3.59 -2.79
CA TYR A 48 -9.06 -4.26 -3.60
C TYR A 48 -9.76 -5.33 -2.77
N ALA A 49 -11.08 -5.40 -2.88
CA ALA A 49 -11.89 -6.37 -2.14
C ALA A 49 -12.82 -7.11 -3.10
N CYS A 50 -13.08 -8.37 -2.80
CA CYS A 50 -14.14 -9.11 -3.47
C CYS A 50 -15.47 -8.74 -2.83
N LYS A 51 -16.43 -8.21 -3.62
CA LYS A 51 -17.78 -7.92 -3.12
C LYS A 51 -18.59 -9.17 -2.80
N THR A 52 -18.25 -10.30 -3.41
CA THR A 52 -19.09 -11.50 -3.37
C THR A 52 -18.75 -12.40 -2.18
N CYS A 53 -17.46 -12.59 -1.89
CA CYS A 53 -17.04 -13.44 -0.78
C CYS A 53 -16.74 -12.68 0.53
N GLU A 54 -16.70 -11.34 0.50
CA GLU A 54 -16.43 -10.40 1.61
C GLU A 54 -15.12 -10.61 2.41
N GLY A 55 -14.48 -11.78 2.30
CA GLY A 55 -13.29 -12.15 3.06
C GLY A 55 -11.98 -11.93 2.32
N GLN A 56 -12.00 -11.84 0.98
CA GLN A 56 -10.76 -11.65 0.22
C GLN A 56 -10.47 -10.17 -0.05
N VAL A 57 -9.62 -9.59 0.78
CA VAL A 57 -9.04 -8.26 0.59
C VAL A 57 -7.59 -8.41 0.14
N LYS A 58 -7.28 -7.89 -1.04
CA LYS A 58 -5.91 -7.78 -1.55
C LYS A 58 -5.49 -6.31 -1.53
N THR A 59 -4.36 -6.05 -0.90
CA THR A 59 -3.74 -4.72 -0.96
C THR A 59 -2.50 -4.83 -1.83
N ALA A 60 -2.28 -3.85 -2.71
CA ALA A 60 -1.04 -3.78 -3.46
C ALA A 60 0.13 -3.82 -2.47
N SER A 61 0.94 -4.88 -2.55
CA SER A 61 2.04 -5.08 -1.60
C SER A 61 3.07 -3.99 -1.84
N MET A 62 3.51 -3.38 -0.75
CA MET A 62 4.67 -2.52 -0.74
C MET A 62 5.66 -3.14 0.23
N GLU A 63 6.93 -3.16 -0.15
CA GLU A 63 8.01 -3.58 0.74
C GLU A 63 7.84 -2.87 2.09
N PRO A 64 7.89 -3.59 3.24
CA PRO A 64 7.74 -2.98 4.55
C PRO A 64 8.83 -1.92 4.71
N GLN A 65 8.43 -0.66 4.59
CA GLN A 65 9.34 0.45 4.84
C GLN A 65 9.75 0.37 6.31
N PRO A 66 11.05 0.53 6.61
CA PRO A 66 11.48 0.61 7.99
C PRO A 66 10.71 1.75 8.64
N ILE A 67 9.80 1.41 9.55
CA ILE A 67 9.05 2.36 10.34
C ILE A 67 10.12 3.26 10.99
N PRO A 68 10.10 4.58 10.74
CA PRO A 68 10.96 5.46 11.50
C PRO A 68 10.55 5.26 12.95
N LYS A 69 11.41 4.59 13.72
CA LYS A 69 11.21 4.38 15.15
C LYS A 69 10.81 5.74 15.71
N PRO A 70 9.65 5.89 16.37
CA PRO A 70 9.33 7.15 17.01
C PRO A 70 10.52 7.45 17.93
N LEU A 71 11.19 8.58 17.71
CA LEU A 71 12.15 9.10 18.67
C LEU A 71 11.35 9.32 19.95
N ALA A 72 11.41 8.36 20.87
CA ALA A 72 10.98 8.57 22.23
C ALA A 72 11.82 9.75 22.75
N SER A 73 11.16 10.87 23.01
CA SER A 73 11.78 12.04 23.63
C SER A 73 12.43 11.60 24.95
N PRO A 74 13.73 11.80 25.17
CA PRO A 74 14.33 11.57 26.47
C PRO A 74 13.82 12.67 27.42
N GLY A 75 13.30 12.24 28.58
CA GLY A 75 13.07 13.08 29.75
C GLY A 75 14.21 12.93 30.74
#